data_AF-A0A7W0K8W9-F1
#
_entry.id   AF-A0A7W0K8W9-F1
#
_cell.length_a   1.000
_cell.length_b   1.000
_cell.length_c   1.000
_cell.angle_alpha   90.00
_cell.angle_beta   90.00
_cell.angle_gamma   90.00
#
_symmetry.space_group_name_H-M   'P 1'
#
loop_
_entity.id
_entity.type
_entity.pdbx_description
1 polymer ?
#
loop_
_entity_poly.entity_id
_entity_poly.type
_entity_poly.pdbx_seq_one_letter_code
_entity_poly.pdbx_strand_id
1 'polypeptide(L)' 'MSPYSTDTRGLTLDGVALADIAASVATPCYVYSAADIRDAYMRLDAAFGDYPHAIH' A
#
# COMPACT_ATOMS: atom_id res chain seq x y z
N MET A 1 1.01 7.46 9.12
CA MET A 1 1.61 6.29 9.81
C MET A 1 2.11 5.36 8.73
N SER A 2 3.22 4.65 8.94
CA SER A 2 3.68 3.66 7.96
C SER A 2 2.65 2.51 7.86
N PRO A 3 2.29 2.03 6.65
CA PRO A 3 1.32 0.93 6.50
C PRO A 3 1.91 -0.42 6.87
N TYR A 4 3.24 -0.51 6.96
CA TYR A 4 3.95 -1.72 7.37
C TYR A 4 4.38 -1.61 8.82
N SER A 5 4.19 -2.71 9.56
CA SER A 5 4.60 -2.83 10.95
C SER A 5 5.03 -4.26 11.23
N THR A 6 5.89 -4.44 12.23
CA THR A 6 6.30 -5.76 12.70
C THR A 6 5.68 -6.05 14.06
N ASP A 7 5.04 -7.20 14.21
CA ASP A 7 4.52 -7.69 15.48
C ASP A 7 4.99 -9.14 15.78
N THR A 8 4.38 -9.81 16.76
CA THR A 8 4.72 -11.19 17.16
C THR A 8 4.47 -12.22 16.05
N ARG A 9 3.61 -11.92 15.08
CA ARG A 9 3.29 -12.75 13.90
C ARG A 9 4.18 -12.41 12.69
N GLY A 10 5.05 -11.42 12.81
CA GLY A 10 5.99 -11.01 11.77
C GLY A 10 5.57 -9.72 11.06
N LEU A 11 5.80 -9.66 9.75
CA LEU A 11 5.53 -8.47 8.96
C LEU A 11 4.04 -8.36 8.63
N THR A 12 3.48 -7.19 8.94
CA THR A 12 2.10 -6.80 8.61
C THR A 12 2.11 -5.66 7.59
N LEU A 13 1.09 -5.64 6.72
CA LEU A 13 0.80 -4.55 5.79
C LEU A 13 -0.69 -4.22 5.87
N ASP A 14 -1.01 -2.94 6.08
CA ASP A 14 -2.39 -2.47 6.32
C ASP A 14 -3.10 -3.26 7.45
N GLY A 15 -2.33 -3.71 8.46
CA GLY A 15 -2.83 -4.53 9.57
C GLY A 15 -3.05 -6.01 9.26
N VAL A 16 -2.72 -6.47 8.05
CA VAL A 16 -2.82 -7.88 7.63
C VAL A 16 -1.45 -8.54 7.70
N ALA A 17 -1.35 -9.73 8.32
CA ALA A 17 -0.10 -10.48 8.37
C ALA A 17 0.26 -11.04 6.99
N LEU A 18 1.47 -10.77 6.50
CA LEU A 18 1.90 -11.24 5.18
C LEU A 18 2.02 -12.77 5.10
N ALA A 19 2.24 -13.44 6.24
CA ALA A 19 2.26 -14.89 6.33
C ALA A 19 0.89 -15.50 5.94
N ASP A 20 -0.21 -14.86 6.35
CA ASP A 20 -1.57 -15.34 6.04
C ASP A 20 -1.86 -15.21 4.54
N ILE A 21 -1.41 -14.11 3.93
CA ILE A 21 -1.52 -13.91 2.48
C ILE A 21 -0.71 -14.98 1.74
N ALA A 22 0.57 -15.16 2.08
CA ALA A 22 1.45 -16.13 1.45
C ALA A 22 0.92 -17.58 1.55
N ALA A 23 0.29 -17.94 2.68
CA ALA A 23 -0.36 -19.23 2.85
C ALA A 23 -1.60 -19.40 1.95
N SER A 24 -2.35 -18.32 1.71
CA SER A 24 -3.58 -18.34 0.91
C SER A 24 -3.36 -18.33 -0.61
N VAL A 25 -2.33 -17.63 -1.10
CA VAL A 25 -2.08 -17.43 -2.55
C VAL A 25 -0.82 -18.13 -3.08
N ALA A 26 -0.07 -18.80 -2.20
CA ALA A 26 1.27 -19.34 -2.46
C ALA A 26 2.32 -18.27 -2.82
N THR A 27 3.59 -18.69 -2.89
CA THR A 27 4.74 -17.81 -3.15
C THR A 27 5.42 -18.17 -4.47
N PRO A 28 6.02 -17.20 -5.18
CA PRO A 28 6.15 -15.78 -4.82
C PRO A 28 4.88 -14.97 -5.10
N CYS A 29 4.55 -14.03 -4.21
CA CYS A 29 3.49 -13.04 -4.41
C CYS A 29 3.96 -11.64 -3.98
N TYR A 30 3.57 -10.62 -4.73
CA TYR A 30 3.74 -9.22 -4.34
C TYR A 30 2.48 -8.72 -3.64
N VAL A 31 2.65 -7.99 -2.54
CA VAL A 31 1.56 -7.39 -1.77
C VAL A 31 1.80 -5.89 -1.71
N TYR A 32 0.78 -5.10 -2.03
CA TYR A 32 0.85 -3.64 -2.04
C TYR A 32 -0.21 -3.06 -1.08
N SER A 33 0.11 -1.93 -0.44
CA SER A 33 -0.87 -1.18 0.34
C SER A 33 -1.71 -0.31 -0.58
N ALA A 34 -3.02 -0.56 -0.58
CA ALA A 34 -3.96 0.23 -1.37
C ALA A 34 -4.13 1.65 -0.79
N ALA A 35 -3.91 1.82 0.52
CA ALA A 35 -3.92 3.12 1.17
C ALA A 35 -2.73 3.96 0.70
N ASP A 36 -1.51 3.40 0.74
CA ASP A 36 -0.31 4.13 0.31
C ASP A 36 -0.36 4.54 -1.16
N ILE A 37 -0.84 3.66 -2.04
CA ILE A 37 -0.99 3.99 -3.47
C ILE A 37 -1.95 5.17 -3.65
N ARG A 38 -3.08 5.18 -2.93
CA ARG A 38 -4.06 6.29 -3.01
C ARG A 38 -3.50 7.57 -2.40
N ASP A 39 -2.82 7.49 -1.26
CA ASP A 39 -2.20 8.64 -0.61
C ASP A 39 -1.08 9.25 -1.46
N ALA A 40 -0.32 8.42 -2.18
CA ALA A 40 0.67 8.90 -3.14
C ALA A 40 0.01 9.60 -4.31
N TYR A 41 -1.07 9.01 -4.86
CA TYR A 41 -1.86 9.63 -5.92
C TYR A 41 -2.46 10.97 -5.50
N MET A 42 -3.12 11.05 -4.34
CA MET A 42 -3.73 12.28 -3.84
C MET A 42 -2.69 13.36 -3.53
N ARG A 43 -1.51 12.98 -3.02
CA ARG A 43 -0.41 13.93 -2.83
C ARG A 43 0.09 14.49 -4.14
N LEU A 44 0.18 13.65 -5.16
CA LEU A 44 0.55 14.08 -6.51
C LEU A 44 -0.51 15.04 -7.06
N ASP A 45 -1.78 14.65 -7.01
CA ASP A 45 -2.93 15.44 -7.48
C ASP A 45 -2.98 16.83 -6.81
N ALA A 46 -2.89 16.85 -5.47
CA ALA A 46 -2.87 18.08 -4.70
C ALA A 46 -1.66 18.98 -5.00
N ALA A 47 -0.51 18.42 -5.39
CA ALA A 47 0.69 19.19 -5.71
C ALA A 47 0.55 20.01 -7.01
N PHE A 48 -0.35 19.60 -7.92
CA PHE A 48 -0.64 20.34 -9.16
C PHE A 48 -1.73 21.41 -9.00
N GLY A 49 -2.42 21.46 -7.85
CA GLY A 49 -3.44 22.47 -7.57
C GLY A 49 -4.54 22.52 -8.64
N ASP A 50 -4.96 23.73 -9.03
CA ASP A 50 -6.00 23.93 -10.05
C ASP A 50 -5.53 23.70 -11.50
N TYR A 51 -4.26 23.30 -11.71
CA TYR A 51 -3.77 23.02 -13.04
C TYR A 51 -4.43 21.73 -13.57
N PRO A 52 -5.12 21.75 -14.73
CA PRO A 52 -5.76 20.57 -15.27
C PRO A 52 -4.71 19.57 -15.74
N HIS A 53 -4.34 18.65 -14.85
CA HIS A 53 -3.40 17.59 -15.12
C HIS A 53 -4.18 16.28 -15.31
N ALA A 54 -4.18 15.76 -16.54
CA ALA A 54 -4.62 14.41 -16.81
C ALA A 54 -3.42 13.48 -16.64
N ILE A 55 -3.51 12.51 -15.72
CA ILE A 55 -2.55 11.40 -15.70
C ILE A 55 -2.92 10.47 -16.86
N HIS A 56 -2.03 10.33 -17.85
CA HIS A 56 -2.20 9.54 -19.07
C HIS A 56 -1.43 8.22 -19.00
#